data_AF-A9AUQ8-F1
#
_entry.id   AF-A9AUQ8-F1
#
_cell.length_a   1.000
_cell.length_b   1.000
_cell.length_c   1.000
_cell.angle_alpha   90.00
_cell.angle_beta   90.00
_cell.angle_gamma   90.00
#
_symmetry.space_group_name_H-M   'P 1'
#
loop_
_entity.id
_entity.type
_entity.pdbx_description
1 polymer ?
#
loop_
_entity_poly.entity_id
_entity_poly.type
_entity_poly.pdbx_seq_one_letter_code
_entity_poly.pdbx_strand_id
1 'polypeptide(L)'
;MQFVIQQSKLNVKTSSLFVFGLALLLYTITLLPGLGGGDTAEFQRVGPTLEVAHSTGYPLYSILTWLWSKLIPLGSIAWRVNLFSAFVAALSLSSFNQLAQTSGLAQRWALAGTAMLGLSSSFWQQATQAEIYAFAVLLQVSTLGLIVAWWQQRIPFWLLGLAAGLMLGHHRSSVFILPWMLIACCWQQRPSVRQWLLAVGAGCLSFLPYLYIVWRAPAWQNGWALLTDYLLGSAGGAWFDPQRALDQGWQRLFEVQIQLFGPQLTWLGLGLAGIGWWQCWQKQRPLAIMLGGSYCSILGFCLVYFVDDLAVFGLGAYVAQALLIGFGLAALPWPRWGLGLACGISLWLAWQTWPQIHQSNTAQPEQLARQRLAEPLAANSLVIGDGWSIESLRYLQTVEQLRPDLEFSFQAEQQRIRDQLAQGRQIYALQAIPELGLQHRKVGDWWQIENIPQQFKQQVAIVWQNGIQLTGFDLPAQAQDQLLIGLRWQTSQQLPSLIRFIHVLDQTGQLVAQTDSPTNPSSEFWPLAQAQTDLLAVNLPQYLPAGNYSVIVGWYDLGGQRIALTPQQNTYLLGMVMLD
;
A
#
# COMPACT_ATOMS: atom_id res chain seq x y z
N MET A 1 4.97 -12.52 -42.72
CA MET A 1 4.21 -13.78 -42.49
C MET A 1 2.85 -13.39 -41.95
N GLN A 2 1.82 -13.40 -42.80
CA GLN A 2 0.44 -13.03 -42.46
C GLN A 2 -0.33 -14.29 -42.06
N PHE A 3 -0.50 -14.53 -40.77
CA PHE A 3 -1.57 -15.39 -40.28
C PHE A 3 -2.46 -14.55 -39.37
N VAL A 4 -3.39 -13.83 -40.00
CA VAL A 4 -4.56 -13.29 -39.32
C VAL A 4 -5.68 -14.26 -39.63
N ILE A 5 -6.05 -15.10 -38.66
CA ILE A 5 -7.37 -15.72 -38.69
C ILE A 5 -8.35 -14.56 -38.74
N GLN A 6 -9.09 -14.41 -39.85
CA GLN A 6 -10.15 -13.44 -40.01
C GLN A 6 -11.29 -13.79 -39.05
N GLN A 7 -11.13 -13.49 -37.76
CA GLN A 7 -12.28 -13.30 -36.89
C GLN A 7 -13.00 -12.05 -37.38
N SER A 8 -14.33 -12.10 -37.48
CA SER A 8 -15.10 -10.93 -37.89
C SER A 8 -14.84 -9.79 -36.88
N LYS A 9 -14.54 -8.59 -37.38
CA LYS A 9 -14.33 -7.40 -36.52
C LYS A 9 -15.52 -7.14 -35.59
N LEU A 10 -16.72 -7.58 -35.99
CA LEU A 10 -17.93 -7.54 -35.17
C LEU A 10 -17.75 -8.35 -33.88
N ASN A 11 -17.33 -9.62 -33.95
CA ASN A 11 -17.22 -10.50 -32.78
C ASN A 11 -16.22 -10.00 -31.72
N VAL A 12 -15.13 -9.36 -32.15
CA VAL A 12 -14.14 -8.76 -31.24
C VAL A 12 -14.76 -7.59 -30.46
N LYS A 13 -15.53 -6.73 -31.13
CA LYS A 13 -16.20 -5.59 -30.48
C LYS A 13 -17.29 -6.07 -29.51
N THR A 14 -18.12 -7.03 -29.90
CA THR A 14 -19.19 -7.54 -29.03
C THR A 14 -18.63 -8.20 -27.78
N SER A 15 -17.59 -9.03 -27.91
CA SER A 15 -16.95 -9.69 -26.76
C SER A 15 -16.29 -8.69 -25.81
N SER A 16 -15.63 -7.65 -26.34
CA SER A 16 -15.00 -6.63 -25.51
C SER A 16 -16.03 -5.78 -24.76
N LEU A 17 -17.14 -5.42 -25.42
CA LEU A 17 -18.25 -4.71 -24.77
C LEU A 17 -18.93 -5.57 -23.69
N PHE A 18 -19.10 -6.87 -23.96
CA PHE A 18 -19.62 -7.82 -22.97
C PHE A 18 -18.70 -7.93 -21.75
N VAL A 19 -17.39 -8.06 -21.95
CA VAL A 19 -16.39 -8.04 -20.86
C VAL A 19 -16.48 -6.75 -20.07
N PHE A 20 -16.55 -5.60 -20.74
CA PHE A 20 -16.70 -4.30 -20.08
C PHE A 20 -17.94 -4.26 -19.19
N GLY A 21 -19.11 -4.61 -19.72
CA GLY A 21 -20.36 -4.57 -18.97
C GLY A 21 -20.38 -5.54 -17.78
N LEU A 22 -19.89 -6.76 -17.97
CA LEU A 22 -19.84 -7.77 -16.91
C LEU A 22 -18.84 -7.41 -15.81
N ALA A 23 -17.64 -6.94 -16.18
CA ALA A 23 -16.63 -6.51 -15.22
C ALA A 23 -17.09 -5.27 -14.45
N LEU A 24 -17.66 -4.28 -15.15
CA LEU A 24 -18.21 -3.08 -14.51
C LEU A 24 -19.31 -3.45 -13.52
N LEU A 25 -20.23 -4.34 -13.88
CA LEU A 25 -21.27 -4.82 -12.97
C LEU A 25 -20.64 -5.48 -11.73
N LEU A 26 -19.72 -6.43 -11.93
CA LEU A 26 -19.06 -7.16 -10.85
C LEU A 26 -18.33 -6.22 -9.88
N TYR A 27 -17.52 -5.30 -10.40
CA TYR A 27 -16.80 -4.35 -9.57
C TYR A 27 -17.74 -3.32 -8.94
N THR A 28 -18.85 -2.97 -9.60
CA THR A 28 -19.86 -2.06 -9.04
C THR A 28 -20.66 -2.68 -7.88
N ILE A 29 -20.90 -3.99 -7.89
CA ILE A 29 -21.59 -4.65 -6.76
C ILE A 29 -20.64 -5.00 -5.61
N THR A 30 -19.32 -4.97 -5.85
CA THR A 30 -18.30 -5.33 -4.86
C THR A 30 -17.41 -4.18 -4.42
N LEU A 31 -17.57 -2.97 -4.95
CA LEU A 31 -16.74 -1.83 -4.55
C LEU A 31 -16.92 -1.45 -3.09
N LEU A 32 -15.86 -0.86 -2.53
CA LEU A 32 -15.90 -0.18 -1.25
C LEU A 32 -17.08 0.82 -1.24
N PRO A 33 -18.08 0.66 -0.35
CA PRO A 33 -19.33 1.41 -0.45
C PRO A 33 -19.19 2.91 -0.15
N GLY A 34 -18.10 3.32 0.50
CA GLY A 34 -17.88 4.70 0.92
C GLY A 34 -16.40 5.02 1.12
N LEU A 35 -16.11 5.72 2.22
CA LEU A 35 -14.76 6.18 2.57
C LEU A 35 -13.86 5.02 3.03
N GLY A 36 -12.65 4.96 2.46
CA GLY A 36 -11.62 3.99 2.83
C GLY A 36 -10.68 4.49 3.93
N GLY A 37 -9.53 3.84 4.07
CA GLY A 37 -8.39 4.30 4.86
C GLY A 37 -7.13 4.44 3.99
N GLY A 38 -6.06 5.01 4.55
CA GLY A 38 -4.77 5.16 3.88
C GLY A 38 -4.85 5.84 2.52
N ASP A 39 -4.14 5.28 1.54
CA ASP A 39 -4.04 5.81 0.17
C ASP A 39 -5.41 5.93 -0.50
N THR A 40 -6.31 4.96 -0.27
CA THR A 40 -7.69 5.03 -0.77
C THR A 40 -8.41 6.29 -0.28
N ALA A 41 -8.31 6.62 1.01
CA ALA A 41 -8.93 7.83 1.56
C ALA A 41 -8.27 9.11 1.04
N GLU A 42 -6.94 9.09 0.89
CA GLU A 42 -6.20 10.19 0.29
C GLU A 42 -6.67 10.45 -1.14
N PHE A 43 -6.78 9.42 -1.99
CA PHE A 43 -7.23 9.57 -3.37
C PHE A 43 -8.69 10.01 -3.46
N GLN A 44 -9.54 9.54 -2.54
CA GLN A 44 -10.91 10.03 -2.41
C GLN A 44 -10.98 11.51 -2.03
N ARG A 45 -9.99 12.04 -1.31
CA ARG A 45 -9.87 13.45 -0.91
C ARG A 45 -9.23 14.30 -2.01
N VAL A 46 -8.10 13.86 -2.55
CA VAL A 46 -7.30 14.57 -3.56
C VAL A 46 -8.09 14.73 -4.86
N GLY A 47 -8.83 13.72 -5.31
CA GLY A 47 -9.66 13.82 -6.51
C GLY A 47 -10.60 15.04 -6.50
N PRO A 48 -11.55 15.17 -5.56
CA PRO A 48 -12.47 16.30 -5.53
C PRO A 48 -11.85 17.67 -5.19
N THR A 49 -10.72 17.70 -4.47
CA THR A 49 -10.10 18.96 -3.99
C THR A 49 -8.93 19.44 -4.84
N LEU A 50 -8.41 18.60 -5.74
CA LEU A 50 -7.17 18.84 -6.49
C LEU A 50 -5.99 19.16 -5.56
N GLU A 51 -5.90 18.50 -4.41
CA GLU A 51 -4.67 18.53 -3.61
C GLU A 51 -3.56 17.68 -4.21
N VAL A 52 -2.33 17.83 -3.75
CA VAL A 52 -1.22 16.98 -4.19
C VAL A 52 -1.20 15.72 -3.33
N ALA A 53 -1.32 14.55 -3.97
CA ALA A 53 -1.20 13.27 -3.30
C ALA A 53 0.26 12.98 -2.90
N HIS A 54 0.47 11.97 -2.06
CA HIS A 54 1.80 11.43 -1.79
C HIS A 54 2.59 11.10 -3.08
N SER A 55 3.92 11.01 -2.97
CA SER A 55 4.81 10.80 -4.12
C SER A 55 4.37 9.59 -4.95
N THR A 56 4.10 9.70 -6.26
CA THR A 56 4.54 10.76 -7.22
C THR A 56 3.55 11.89 -7.49
N GLY A 57 2.53 12.08 -6.65
CA GLY A 57 1.51 13.12 -6.80
C GLY A 57 0.41 12.81 -7.80
N TYR A 58 0.58 11.77 -8.62
CA TYR A 58 -0.41 11.16 -9.52
C TYR A 58 -1.27 12.17 -10.31
N PRO A 59 -0.67 13.17 -10.98
CA PRO A 59 -1.39 14.32 -11.52
C PRO A 59 -2.48 13.93 -12.53
N LEU A 60 -2.20 12.95 -13.40
CA LEU A 60 -3.17 12.49 -14.39
C LEU A 60 -4.39 11.86 -13.70
N TYR A 61 -4.17 11.04 -12.67
CA TYR A 61 -5.24 10.41 -11.90
C TYR A 61 -6.04 11.44 -11.11
N SER A 62 -5.39 12.39 -10.43
CA SER A 62 -6.06 13.46 -9.66
C SER A 62 -6.94 14.34 -10.55
N ILE A 63 -6.48 14.71 -11.75
CA ILE A 63 -7.28 15.52 -12.69
C ILE A 63 -8.47 14.72 -13.23
N LEU A 64 -8.30 13.43 -13.55
CA LEU A 64 -9.37 12.59 -14.07
C LEU A 64 -10.43 12.28 -13.01
N THR A 65 -10.01 11.96 -11.78
CA THR A 65 -10.92 11.72 -10.65
C THR A 65 -11.62 12.99 -10.21
N TRP A 66 -10.97 14.16 -10.29
CA TRP A 66 -11.63 15.45 -10.14
C TRP A 66 -12.77 15.60 -11.15
N LEU A 67 -12.49 15.46 -12.44
CA LEU A 67 -13.50 15.60 -13.49
C LEU A 67 -14.63 14.59 -13.29
N TRP A 68 -14.29 13.32 -13.01
CA TRP A 68 -15.24 12.26 -12.73
C TRP A 68 -16.18 12.58 -11.56
N SER A 69 -15.62 13.12 -10.46
CA SER A 69 -16.38 13.49 -9.27
C SER A 69 -17.43 14.59 -9.55
N LYS A 70 -17.18 15.45 -10.55
CA LYS A 70 -18.09 16.51 -10.99
C LYS A 70 -19.13 16.03 -12.00
N LEU A 71 -18.77 15.06 -12.86
CA LEU A 71 -19.66 14.56 -13.92
C LEU A 71 -20.73 13.59 -13.42
N ILE A 72 -20.45 12.82 -12.37
CA ILE A 72 -21.38 11.82 -11.82
C ILE A 72 -22.03 12.38 -10.55
N PRO A 73 -23.33 12.76 -10.55
CA PRO A 73 -23.99 13.35 -9.39
C PRO A 73 -24.67 12.31 -8.47
N LEU A 74 -24.14 11.09 -8.41
CA LEU A 74 -24.73 9.96 -7.66
C LEU A 74 -23.84 9.51 -6.50
N GLY A 75 -24.43 9.11 -5.38
CA GLY A 75 -23.70 8.62 -4.21
C GLY A 75 -22.78 9.68 -3.56
N SER A 76 -22.03 9.25 -2.54
CA SER A 76 -20.98 10.08 -1.91
C SER A 76 -19.80 10.29 -2.87
N ILE A 77 -19.00 11.32 -2.63
CA ILE A 77 -17.82 11.56 -3.46
C ILE A 77 -16.83 10.40 -3.35
N ALA A 78 -16.64 9.82 -2.15
CA ALA A 78 -15.79 8.65 -1.94
C ALA A 78 -16.22 7.47 -2.82
N TRP A 79 -17.53 7.18 -2.84
CA TRP A 79 -18.11 6.14 -3.70
C TRP A 79 -17.87 6.40 -5.18
N ARG A 80 -17.99 7.66 -5.65
CA ARG A 80 -17.72 8.03 -7.05
C ARG A 80 -16.28 7.74 -7.45
N VAL A 81 -15.31 7.99 -6.57
CA VAL A 81 -13.89 7.72 -6.87
C VAL A 81 -13.61 6.21 -6.86
N ASN A 82 -14.22 5.42 -5.97
CA ASN A 82 -14.16 3.96 -6.06
C ASN A 82 -14.78 3.45 -7.37
N LEU A 83 -15.90 4.04 -7.81
CA LEU A 83 -16.54 3.72 -9.09
C LEU A 83 -15.63 4.07 -10.28
N PHE A 84 -14.80 5.12 -10.19
CA PHE A 84 -13.81 5.42 -11.21
C PHE A 84 -12.82 4.25 -11.37
N SER A 85 -12.31 3.68 -10.27
CA SER A 85 -11.48 2.48 -10.30
C SER A 85 -12.18 1.31 -10.98
N ALA A 86 -13.44 1.04 -10.64
CA ALA A 86 -14.25 -0.01 -11.25
C ALA A 86 -14.41 0.19 -12.76
N PHE A 87 -14.66 1.43 -13.18
CA PHE A 87 -14.79 1.80 -14.59
C PHE A 87 -13.49 1.62 -15.37
N VAL A 88 -12.35 2.13 -14.86
CA VAL A 88 -11.07 1.98 -15.55
C VAL A 88 -10.60 0.52 -15.53
N ALA A 89 -10.86 -0.24 -14.48
CA ALA A 89 -10.58 -1.68 -14.43
C ALA A 89 -11.40 -2.47 -15.47
N ALA A 90 -12.70 -2.18 -15.61
CA ALA A 90 -13.52 -2.79 -16.65
C ALA A 90 -13.02 -2.43 -18.06
N LEU A 91 -12.58 -1.19 -18.26
CA LEU A 91 -12.00 -0.74 -19.52
C LEU A 91 -10.64 -1.42 -19.80
N SER A 92 -9.84 -1.66 -18.76
CA SER A 92 -8.60 -2.43 -18.83
C SER A 92 -8.85 -3.86 -19.32
N LEU A 93 -9.83 -4.56 -18.74
CA LEU A 93 -10.17 -5.93 -19.15
C LEU A 93 -10.75 -6.01 -20.55
N SER A 94 -11.60 -5.05 -20.93
CA SER A 94 -12.11 -4.93 -22.30
C SER A 94 -10.97 -4.74 -23.31
N SER A 95 -10.05 -3.82 -23.01
CA SER A 95 -8.87 -3.55 -23.83
C SER A 95 -7.93 -4.76 -23.87
N PHE A 96 -7.82 -5.49 -22.77
CA PHE A 96 -7.00 -6.70 -22.67
C PHE A 96 -7.57 -7.83 -23.52
N ASN A 97 -8.89 -8.05 -23.46
CA ASN A 97 -9.57 -9.03 -24.30
C ASN A 97 -9.42 -8.69 -25.81
N GLN A 98 -9.49 -7.40 -26.16
CA GLN A 98 -9.23 -6.95 -27.52
C GLN A 98 -7.77 -7.20 -27.92
N LEU A 99 -6.81 -6.81 -27.08
CA LEU A 99 -5.38 -7.06 -27.28
C LEU A 99 -5.12 -8.54 -27.54
N ALA A 100 -5.62 -9.41 -26.66
CA ALA A 100 -5.47 -10.86 -26.77
C ALA A 100 -5.94 -11.41 -28.13
N GLN A 101 -7.14 -11.01 -28.58
CA GLN A 101 -7.67 -11.42 -29.88
C GLN A 101 -6.84 -10.85 -31.04
N THR A 102 -6.44 -9.57 -30.97
CA THR A 102 -5.62 -8.95 -32.03
C THR A 102 -4.19 -9.49 -32.12
N SER A 103 -3.69 -10.09 -31.04
CA SER A 103 -2.41 -10.82 -30.98
C SER A 103 -2.52 -12.27 -31.50
N GLY A 104 -3.71 -12.69 -31.94
CA GLY A 104 -3.94 -13.97 -32.62
C GLY A 104 -4.66 -15.05 -31.79
N LEU A 105 -5.16 -14.73 -30.59
CA LEU A 105 -5.93 -15.68 -29.79
C LEU A 105 -7.36 -15.87 -30.32
N ALA A 106 -7.85 -17.10 -30.24
CA ALA A 106 -9.27 -17.38 -30.39
C ALA A 106 -10.06 -16.68 -29.28
N GLN A 107 -11.25 -16.14 -29.60
CA GLN A 107 -12.12 -15.43 -28.64
C GLN A 107 -12.26 -16.17 -27.29
N ARG A 108 -12.47 -17.50 -27.31
CA ARG A 108 -12.60 -18.30 -26.09
C ARG A 108 -11.39 -18.27 -25.16
N TRP A 109 -10.17 -18.22 -25.72
CA TRP A 109 -8.93 -18.21 -24.94
C TRP A 109 -8.56 -16.80 -24.49
N ALA A 110 -8.93 -15.78 -25.28
CA ALA A 110 -8.87 -14.39 -24.85
C ALA A 110 -9.80 -14.13 -23.65
N LEU A 111 -11.05 -14.63 -23.71
CA LEU A 111 -12.00 -14.55 -22.61
C LEU A 111 -11.49 -15.28 -21.37
N ALA A 112 -10.90 -16.47 -21.52
CA ALA A 112 -10.32 -17.22 -20.41
C ALA A 112 -9.19 -16.43 -19.71
N GLY A 113 -8.21 -15.90 -20.46
CA GLY A 113 -7.14 -15.08 -19.89
C GLY A 113 -7.68 -13.80 -19.25
N THR A 114 -8.70 -13.19 -19.85
CA THR A 114 -9.37 -11.99 -19.31
C THR A 114 -10.06 -12.27 -17.98
N ALA A 115 -10.79 -13.40 -17.89
CA ALA A 115 -11.46 -13.82 -16.67
C ALA A 115 -10.44 -14.12 -15.56
N MET A 116 -9.34 -14.81 -15.88
CA MET A 116 -8.29 -15.08 -14.89
C MET A 116 -7.63 -13.79 -14.37
N LEU A 117 -7.35 -12.81 -15.25
CA LEU A 117 -6.84 -11.50 -14.82
C LEU A 117 -7.87 -10.77 -13.95
N GLY A 118 -9.10 -10.64 -14.43
CA GLY A 118 -10.15 -9.87 -13.76
C GLY A 118 -10.62 -10.43 -12.43
N LEU A 119 -10.51 -11.75 -12.25
CA LEU A 119 -10.91 -12.46 -11.03
C LEU A 119 -9.70 -12.78 -10.12
N SER A 120 -8.51 -12.32 -10.46
CA SER A 120 -7.34 -12.39 -9.58
C SER A 120 -7.50 -11.44 -8.39
N SER A 121 -6.98 -11.83 -7.23
CA SER A 121 -7.15 -11.08 -5.98
C SER A 121 -6.65 -9.65 -6.06
N SER A 122 -5.42 -9.43 -6.54
CA SER A 122 -4.86 -8.08 -6.65
C SER A 122 -5.64 -7.22 -7.64
N PHE A 123 -6.00 -7.74 -8.83
CA PHE A 123 -6.72 -6.94 -9.82
C PHE A 123 -8.12 -6.55 -9.32
N TRP A 124 -8.83 -7.50 -8.69
CA TRP A 124 -10.17 -7.23 -8.15
C TRP A 124 -10.12 -6.19 -7.01
N GLN A 125 -9.16 -6.30 -6.10
CA GLN A 125 -8.98 -5.32 -5.03
C GLN A 125 -8.76 -3.91 -5.61
N GLN A 126 -7.84 -3.78 -6.57
CA GLN A 126 -7.55 -2.49 -7.21
C GLN A 126 -8.69 -1.98 -8.09
N ALA A 127 -9.62 -2.84 -8.51
CA ALA A 127 -10.82 -2.45 -9.23
C ALA A 127 -11.94 -1.92 -8.32
N THR A 128 -11.86 -2.14 -7.01
CA THR A 128 -12.96 -1.90 -6.07
C THR A 128 -12.69 -0.81 -5.05
N GLN A 129 -11.47 -0.29 -5.00
CA GLN A 129 -11.04 0.78 -4.09
C GLN A 129 -10.45 1.94 -4.90
N ALA A 130 -10.49 3.16 -4.38
CA ALA A 130 -9.94 4.35 -5.03
C ALA A 130 -8.41 4.29 -5.08
N GLU A 131 -7.89 3.66 -6.13
CA GLU A 131 -6.48 3.33 -6.25
C GLU A 131 -5.97 3.58 -7.68
N ILE A 132 -4.68 3.82 -7.79
CA ILE A 132 -4.03 4.22 -9.04
C ILE A 132 -3.73 3.04 -9.98
N TYR A 133 -3.74 1.81 -9.46
CA TYR A 133 -3.17 0.66 -10.14
C TYR A 133 -4.05 0.12 -11.26
N ALA A 134 -5.38 0.15 -11.14
CA ALA A 134 -6.30 -0.23 -12.21
C ALA A 134 -6.11 0.67 -13.45
N PHE A 135 -5.86 1.96 -13.24
CA PHE A 135 -5.56 2.90 -14.31
C PHE A 135 -4.16 2.67 -14.90
N ALA A 136 -3.17 2.28 -14.09
CA ALA A 136 -1.85 1.87 -14.59
C ALA A 136 -1.96 0.64 -15.53
N VAL A 137 -2.80 -0.34 -15.19
CA VAL A 137 -3.07 -1.49 -16.07
C VAL A 137 -3.74 -1.05 -17.37
N LEU A 138 -4.66 -0.09 -17.35
CA LEU A 138 -5.29 0.43 -18.56
C LEU A 138 -4.23 1.01 -19.51
N LEU A 139 -3.33 1.84 -18.99
CA LEU A 139 -2.25 2.45 -19.75
C LEU A 139 -1.30 1.39 -20.31
N GLN A 140 -0.96 0.37 -19.52
CA GLN A 140 -0.12 -0.74 -19.98
C GLN A 140 -0.78 -1.52 -21.13
N VAL A 141 -2.01 -1.99 -20.93
CA VAL A 141 -2.72 -2.79 -21.94
C VAL A 141 -2.98 -1.98 -23.20
N SER A 142 -3.32 -0.69 -23.07
CA SER A 142 -3.49 0.22 -24.21
C SER A 142 -2.18 0.39 -24.97
N THR A 143 -1.05 0.57 -24.26
CA THR A 143 0.28 0.69 -24.88
C THR A 143 0.66 -0.58 -25.64
N LEU A 144 0.42 -1.76 -25.06
CA LEU A 144 0.61 -3.04 -25.76
C LEU A 144 -0.27 -3.13 -27.02
N GLY A 145 -1.53 -2.70 -26.93
CA GLY A 145 -2.45 -2.65 -28.09
C GLY A 145 -1.96 -1.71 -29.19
N LEU A 146 -1.42 -0.55 -28.82
CA LEU A 146 -0.82 0.40 -29.77
C LEU A 146 0.44 -0.19 -30.42
N ILE A 147 1.28 -0.93 -29.70
CA ILE A 147 2.44 -1.62 -30.29
C ILE A 147 1.99 -2.63 -31.35
N VAL A 148 0.96 -3.42 -31.06
CA VAL A 148 0.37 -4.35 -32.04
C VAL A 148 -0.21 -3.59 -33.24
N ALA A 149 -0.89 -2.46 -33.01
CA ALA A 149 -1.41 -1.62 -34.09
C ALA A 149 -0.29 -0.99 -34.95
N TRP A 150 0.83 -0.61 -34.33
CA TRP A 150 2.04 -0.14 -35.02
C TRP A 150 2.66 -1.23 -35.89
N TRP A 151 2.78 -2.46 -35.39
CA TRP A 151 3.24 -3.60 -36.18
C TRP A 151 2.34 -3.89 -37.38
N GLN A 152 1.06 -3.54 -37.28
CA GLN A 152 0.07 -3.63 -38.35
C GLN A 152 -0.01 -2.37 -39.23
N GLN A 153 0.87 -1.39 -39.00
CA GLN A 153 0.96 -0.10 -39.72
C GLN A 153 -0.34 0.72 -39.67
N ARG A 154 -1.10 0.61 -38.57
CA ARG A 154 -2.40 1.31 -38.41
C ARG A 154 -2.30 2.64 -37.67
N ILE A 155 -1.18 2.89 -37.02
CA ILE A 155 -0.94 4.11 -36.25
C ILE A 155 0.46 4.64 -36.53
N PRO A 156 0.71 5.95 -36.33
CA PRO A 156 2.06 6.50 -36.36
C PRO A 156 2.85 6.19 -35.07
N PHE A 157 4.17 6.07 -35.20
CA PHE A 157 5.09 5.75 -34.09
C PHE A 157 5.04 6.74 -32.91
N TRP A 158 4.73 8.02 -33.16
CA TRP A 158 4.71 9.05 -32.11
C TRP A 158 3.67 8.78 -31.02
N LEU A 159 2.57 8.07 -31.34
CA LEU A 159 1.57 7.67 -30.35
C LEU A 159 2.13 6.70 -29.31
N LEU A 160 3.16 5.90 -29.67
CA LEU A 160 3.85 5.03 -28.71
C LEU A 160 4.68 5.84 -27.73
N GLY A 161 5.29 6.95 -28.17
CA GLY A 161 5.99 7.88 -27.30
C GLY A 161 5.04 8.55 -26.30
N LEU A 162 3.88 9.02 -26.78
CA LEU A 162 2.82 9.56 -25.92
C LEU A 162 2.35 8.53 -24.89
N ALA A 163 2.02 7.31 -25.33
CA ALA A 163 1.53 6.24 -24.46
C ALA A 163 2.58 5.80 -23.41
N ALA A 164 3.83 5.64 -23.83
CA ALA A 164 4.94 5.32 -22.94
C ALA A 164 5.16 6.40 -21.88
N GLY A 165 5.08 7.67 -22.29
CA GLY A 165 5.20 8.81 -21.37
C GLY A 165 4.04 8.89 -20.38
N LEU A 166 2.79 8.71 -20.82
CA LEU A 166 1.62 8.65 -19.94
C LEU A 166 1.73 7.49 -18.93
N MET A 167 2.20 6.33 -19.39
CA MET A 167 2.38 5.14 -18.54
C MET A 167 3.46 5.39 -17.47
N LEU A 168 4.61 5.94 -17.86
CA LEU A 168 5.71 6.29 -16.96
C LEU A 168 5.33 7.40 -15.97
N GLY A 169 4.65 8.43 -16.45
CA GLY A 169 4.20 9.57 -15.66
C GLY A 169 2.99 9.27 -14.77
N HIS A 170 2.24 8.20 -15.02
CA HIS A 170 1.20 7.76 -14.09
C HIS A 170 1.76 6.82 -13.02
N HIS A 171 2.58 5.84 -13.40
CA HIS A 171 3.15 4.89 -12.44
C HIS A 171 4.59 4.49 -12.81
N ARG A 172 5.54 4.80 -11.92
CA ARG A 172 6.99 4.65 -12.18
C ARG A 172 7.44 3.22 -12.44
N SER A 173 6.78 2.21 -11.87
CA SER A 173 7.16 0.79 -12.12
C SER A 173 7.11 0.41 -13.61
N SER A 174 6.43 1.20 -14.43
CA SER A 174 6.47 1.12 -15.89
C SER A 174 7.87 1.14 -16.49
N VAL A 175 8.87 1.72 -15.79
CA VAL A 175 10.28 1.70 -16.19
C VAL A 175 10.81 0.27 -16.39
N PHE A 176 10.27 -0.72 -15.68
CA PHE A 176 10.67 -2.13 -15.80
C PHE A 176 10.06 -2.84 -17.02
N ILE A 177 9.08 -2.22 -17.67
CA ILE A 177 8.31 -2.79 -18.79
C ILE A 177 8.68 -2.11 -20.12
N LEU A 178 8.86 -0.78 -20.08
CA LEU A 178 9.10 0.05 -21.26
C LEU A 178 10.31 -0.38 -22.13
N PRO A 179 11.47 -0.78 -21.58
CA PRO A 179 12.58 -1.24 -22.40
C PRO A 179 12.22 -2.45 -23.27
N TRP A 180 11.47 -3.41 -22.70
CA TRP A 180 11.06 -4.63 -23.41
C TRP A 180 10.00 -4.35 -24.47
N MET A 181 9.05 -3.46 -24.17
CA MET A 181 8.11 -2.93 -25.16
C MET A 181 8.83 -2.25 -26.32
N LEU A 182 9.84 -1.44 -26.02
CA LEU A 182 10.61 -0.72 -27.03
C LEU A 182 11.43 -1.67 -27.91
N ILE A 183 12.12 -2.65 -27.31
CA ILE A 183 12.87 -3.69 -28.03
C ILE A 183 11.93 -4.41 -28.99
N ALA A 184 10.78 -4.87 -28.52
CA ALA A 184 9.81 -5.57 -29.35
C ALA A 184 9.24 -4.69 -30.46
N CYS A 185 8.93 -3.43 -30.15
CA CYS A 185 8.43 -2.46 -31.11
C CYS A 185 9.41 -2.27 -32.29
N CYS A 186 10.68 -2.02 -31.97
CA CYS A 186 11.75 -1.77 -32.95
C CYS A 186 12.24 -3.03 -33.67
N TRP A 187 11.98 -4.22 -33.12
CA TRP A 187 12.35 -5.49 -33.74
C TRP A 187 11.60 -5.72 -35.06
N GLN A 188 10.29 -5.48 -35.05
CA GLN A 188 9.44 -5.78 -36.19
C GLN A 188 9.53 -4.70 -37.28
N GLN A 189 9.70 -3.45 -36.87
CA GLN A 189 9.79 -2.29 -37.75
C GLN A 189 10.76 -1.27 -37.16
N ARG A 190 11.71 -0.78 -37.96
CA ARG A 190 12.69 0.21 -37.51
C ARG A 190 12.15 1.63 -37.74
N PRO A 191 11.93 2.44 -36.68
CA PRO A 191 11.50 3.82 -36.83
C PRO A 191 12.62 4.69 -37.41
N SER A 192 12.26 5.65 -38.25
CA SER A 192 13.16 6.70 -38.73
C SER A 192 13.53 7.70 -37.62
N VAL A 193 14.61 8.46 -37.81
CA VAL A 193 15.02 9.53 -36.88
C VAL A 193 13.89 10.54 -36.61
N ARG A 194 13.16 10.94 -37.66
CA ARG A 194 12.00 11.84 -37.50
C ARG A 194 10.91 11.23 -36.62
N GLN A 195 10.61 9.95 -36.80
CA GLN A 195 9.62 9.25 -35.96
C GLN A 195 10.08 9.21 -34.51
N TRP A 196 11.36 8.96 -34.26
CA TRP A 196 11.94 9.03 -32.93
C TRP A 196 11.82 10.41 -32.29
N LEU A 197 12.18 11.48 -33.00
CA LEU A 197 12.04 12.85 -32.49
C LEU A 197 10.58 13.17 -32.13
N LEU A 198 9.62 12.78 -32.99
CA LEU A 198 8.20 12.98 -32.70
C LEU A 198 7.72 12.14 -31.51
N ALA A 199 8.19 10.90 -31.36
CA ALA A 199 7.85 10.05 -30.23
C ALA A 199 8.41 10.60 -28.92
N VAL A 200 9.68 11.03 -28.90
CA VAL A 200 10.29 11.67 -27.72
C VAL A 200 9.54 12.96 -27.37
N GLY A 201 9.26 13.82 -28.36
CA GLY A 201 8.49 15.04 -28.15
C GLY A 201 7.09 14.77 -27.58
N ALA A 202 6.38 13.77 -28.11
CA ALA A 202 5.07 13.36 -27.60
C ALA A 202 5.16 12.74 -26.20
N GLY A 203 6.23 12.00 -25.91
CA GLY A 203 6.53 11.48 -24.58
C GLY A 203 6.77 12.60 -23.57
N CYS A 204 7.59 13.61 -23.89
CA CYS A 204 7.79 14.78 -23.04
C CYS A 204 6.47 15.56 -22.83
N LEU A 205 5.65 15.70 -23.87
CA LEU A 205 4.34 16.36 -23.77
C LEU A 205 3.41 15.67 -22.78
N SER A 206 3.50 14.34 -22.65
CA SER A 206 2.68 13.58 -21.69
C SER A 206 2.94 13.91 -20.22
N PHE A 207 4.09 14.54 -19.91
CA PHE A 207 4.44 14.99 -18.56
C PHE A 207 3.91 16.38 -18.24
N LEU A 208 3.26 17.10 -19.17
CA LEU A 208 2.61 18.38 -18.88
C LEU A 208 1.70 18.37 -17.64
N PRO A 209 0.91 17.30 -17.36
CA PRO A 209 0.13 17.22 -16.13
C PRO A 209 0.96 17.38 -14.86
N TYR A 210 2.26 17.09 -14.83
CA TYR A 210 3.10 17.28 -13.64
C TYR A 210 3.27 18.75 -13.23
N LEU A 211 3.04 19.71 -14.14
CA LEU A 211 3.02 21.14 -13.77
C LEU A 211 1.93 21.46 -12.74
N TYR A 212 0.91 20.61 -12.64
CA TYR A 212 -0.08 20.58 -11.56
C TYR A 212 0.57 20.62 -10.17
N ILE A 213 1.65 19.85 -9.95
CA ILE A 213 2.32 19.76 -8.65
C ILE A 213 2.92 21.11 -8.27
N VAL A 214 3.55 21.79 -9.23
CA VAL A 214 4.11 23.14 -9.00
C VAL A 214 3.01 24.12 -8.62
N TRP A 215 1.86 24.05 -9.29
CA TRP A 215 0.73 24.96 -9.04
C TRP A 215 -0.05 24.66 -7.77
N ARG A 216 -0.06 23.41 -7.32
CA ARG A 216 -0.84 22.95 -6.16
C ARG A 216 0.00 22.63 -4.94
N ALA A 217 1.32 22.82 -5.03
CA ALA A 217 2.21 22.71 -3.88
C ALA A 217 1.72 23.60 -2.73
N PRO A 218 1.79 23.12 -1.48
CA PRO A 218 1.48 23.94 -0.32
C PRO A 218 2.32 25.22 -0.30
N ALA A 219 1.75 26.33 0.18
CA ALA A 219 2.40 27.66 0.12
C ALA A 219 3.76 27.73 0.84
N TRP A 220 4.00 26.84 1.80
CA TRP A 220 5.27 26.73 2.53
C TRP A 220 6.31 25.82 1.85
N GLN A 221 5.97 25.15 0.75
CA GLN A 221 6.87 24.29 -0.02
C GLN A 221 7.22 24.93 -1.36
N ASN A 222 8.46 24.72 -1.82
CA ASN A 222 8.85 25.09 -3.17
C ASN A 222 8.33 24.05 -4.17
N GLY A 223 7.31 24.42 -4.97
CA GLY A 223 6.69 23.50 -5.92
C GLY A 223 7.63 22.90 -6.97
N TRP A 224 8.70 23.61 -7.37
CA TRP A 224 9.71 23.08 -8.29
C TRP A 224 10.61 22.05 -7.63
N ALA A 225 10.96 22.26 -6.35
CA ALA A 225 11.68 21.27 -5.57
C ALA A 225 10.83 20.01 -5.38
N LEU A 226 9.56 20.17 -4.99
CA LEU A 226 8.61 19.07 -4.83
C LEU A 226 8.42 18.27 -6.13
N LEU A 227 8.28 18.97 -7.27
CA LEU A 227 8.22 18.32 -8.59
C LEU A 227 9.49 17.51 -8.86
N THR A 228 10.66 18.06 -8.56
CA THR A 228 11.94 17.39 -8.76
C THR A 228 12.04 16.11 -7.92
N ASP A 229 11.65 16.18 -6.64
CA ASP A 229 11.60 15.03 -5.75
C ASP A 229 10.65 13.94 -6.26
N TYR A 230 9.50 14.33 -6.80
CA TYR A 230 8.51 13.40 -7.32
C TYR A 230 8.97 12.72 -8.62
N LEU A 231 9.64 13.46 -9.51
CA LEU A 231 10.21 12.92 -10.74
C LEU A 231 11.41 12.00 -10.47
N LEU A 232 12.30 12.36 -9.54
CA LEU A 232 13.48 11.55 -9.18
C LEU A 232 13.12 10.35 -8.30
N GLY A 233 12.02 10.44 -7.57
CA GLY A 233 11.49 9.38 -6.74
C GLY A 233 12.26 9.10 -5.47
N SER A 234 12.77 10.16 -4.85
CA SER A 234 13.51 10.12 -3.58
C SER A 234 12.79 9.36 -2.47
N ALA A 235 11.45 9.45 -2.38
CA ALA A 235 10.66 8.75 -1.36
C ALA A 235 10.60 7.22 -1.52
N GLY A 236 10.63 6.70 -2.75
CA GLY A 236 10.52 5.26 -3.01
C GLY A 236 11.84 4.50 -2.81
N GLY A 237 12.97 5.21 -2.79
CA GLY A 237 14.30 4.62 -2.65
C GLY A 237 14.54 3.95 -1.30
N ALA A 238 13.82 4.36 -0.25
CA ALA A 238 13.97 3.80 1.10
C ALA A 238 13.57 2.31 1.20
N TRP A 239 12.69 1.85 0.30
CA TRP A 239 12.19 0.47 0.28
C TRP A 239 12.98 -0.45 -0.66
N PHE A 240 13.95 0.10 -1.40
CA PHE A 240 14.87 -0.66 -2.23
C PHE A 240 16.05 -1.15 -1.38
N ASP A 241 16.12 -2.46 -1.18
CA ASP A 241 17.19 -3.09 -0.39
C ASP A 241 17.75 -4.34 -1.08
N PRO A 242 18.64 -4.16 -2.08
CA PRO A 242 19.29 -5.28 -2.76
C PRO A 242 20.14 -6.14 -1.82
N GLN A 243 20.72 -5.54 -0.77
CA GLN A 243 21.57 -6.28 0.17
C GLN A 243 20.73 -7.26 0.98
N ARG A 244 19.61 -6.81 1.57
CA ARG A 244 18.67 -7.70 2.26
C ARG A 244 18.13 -8.79 1.35
N ALA A 245 17.85 -8.49 0.09
CA ALA A 245 17.42 -9.50 -0.88
C ALA A 245 18.49 -10.57 -1.13
N LEU A 246 19.77 -10.18 -1.21
CA LEU A 246 20.89 -11.10 -1.33
C LEU A 246 21.08 -11.95 -0.07
N ASP A 247 20.97 -11.33 1.11
CA ASP A 247 21.11 -12.02 2.40
C ASP A 247 20.00 -13.07 2.61
N GLN A 248 18.77 -12.76 2.17
CA GLN A 248 17.64 -13.71 2.21
C GLN A 248 17.71 -14.76 1.08
N GLY A 249 18.40 -14.47 -0.02
CA GLY A 249 18.65 -15.40 -1.13
C GLY A 249 17.40 -16.14 -1.62
N TRP A 250 17.45 -17.48 -1.56
CA TRP A 250 16.35 -18.34 -2.01
C TRP A 250 15.05 -18.15 -1.22
N GLN A 251 15.14 -17.77 0.07
CA GLN A 251 13.95 -17.54 0.89
C GLN A 251 13.11 -16.41 0.30
N ARG A 252 13.75 -15.28 -0.05
CA ARG A 252 13.07 -14.13 -0.66
C ARG A 252 12.44 -14.51 -1.99
N LEU A 253 13.15 -15.29 -2.80
CA LEU A 253 12.59 -15.80 -4.06
C LEU A 253 11.32 -16.60 -3.80
N PHE A 254 11.34 -17.61 -2.92
CA PHE A 254 10.14 -18.42 -2.66
C PHE A 254 8.99 -17.60 -2.08
N GLU A 255 9.27 -16.68 -1.15
CA GLU A 255 8.28 -15.77 -0.57
C GLU A 255 7.58 -14.94 -1.67
N VAL A 256 8.36 -14.25 -2.50
CA VAL A 256 7.83 -13.39 -3.58
C VAL A 256 7.04 -14.23 -4.58
N GLN A 257 7.51 -15.42 -4.96
CA GLN A 257 6.78 -16.27 -5.91
C GLN A 257 5.46 -16.78 -5.32
N ILE A 258 5.42 -17.10 -4.03
CA ILE A 258 4.19 -17.53 -3.35
C ILE A 258 3.19 -16.36 -3.30
N GLN A 259 3.64 -15.17 -2.87
CA GLN A 259 2.79 -13.98 -2.79
C GLN A 259 2.29 -13.53 -4.16
N LEU A 260 3.14 -13.60 -5.20
CA LEU A 260 2.81 -13.11 -6.53
C LEU A 260 2.07 -14.12 -7.42
N PHE A 261 2.13 -15.44 -7.19
CA PHE A 261 1.54 -16.41 -8.14
C PHE A 261 0.44 -17.29 -7.60
N GLY A 262 0.61 -17.86 -6.39
CA GLY A 262 -0.35 -18.81 -5.83
C GLY A 262 -1.77 -18.24 -5.78
N PRO A 263 -1.97 -17.04 -5.18
CA PRO A 263 -3.27 -16.40 -5.05
C PRO A 263 -3.78 -15.63 -6.29
N GLN A 264 -2.92 -15.43 -7.31
CA GLN A 264 -3.20 -14.48 -8.40
C GLN A 264 -3.68 -15.19 -9.67
N LEU A 265 -2.83 -16.07 -10.23
CA LEU A 265 -3.08 -16.75 -11.49
C LEU A 265 -2.82 -18.26 -11.43
N THR A 266 -2.61 -18.80 -10.23
CA THR A 266 -2.36 -20.22 -9.91
C THR A 266 -1.02 -20.76 -10.42
N TRP A 267 -0.51 -21.81 -9.78
CA TRP A 267 0.67 -22.54 -10.26
C TRP A 267 0.44 -23.20 -11.63
N LEU A 268 -0.79 -23.68 -11.90
CA LEU A 268 -1.15 -24.20 -13.21
C LEU A 268 -1.09 -23.11 -14.29
N GLY A 269 -1.58 -21.91 -13.97
CA GLY A 269 -1.46 -20.74 -14.85
C GLY A 269 -0.02 -20.36 -15.13
N LEU A 270 0.89 -20.46 -14.16
CA LEU A 270 2.32 -20.27 -14.41
C LEU A 270 2.88 -21.28 -15.43
N GLY A 271 2.53 -22.56 -15.30
CA GLY A 271 2.92 -23.58 -16.27
C GLY A 271 2.36 -23.30 -17.67
N LEU A 272 1.08 -22.92 -17.77
CA LEU A 272 0.45 -22.52 -19.03
C LEU A 272 1.11 -21.26 -19.62
N ALA A 273 1.48 -20.28 -18.81
CA ALA A 273 2.19 -19.09 -19.27
C ALA A 273 3.56 -19.46 -19.88
N GLY A 274 4.28 -20.42 -19.30
CA GLY A 274 5.53 -20.94 -19.87
C GLY A 274 5.34 -21.58 -21.26
N ILE A 275 4.30 -22.40 -21.42
CA ILE A 275 3.94 -23.00 -22.72
C ILE A 275 3.54 -21.89 -23.72
N GLY A 276 2.74 -20.92 -23.28
CA GLY A 276 2.32 -19.80 -24.12
C GLY A 276 3.47 -18.91 -24.54
N TRP A 277 4.44 -18.68 -23.65
CA TRP A 277 5.67 -17.95 -23.96
C TRP A 277 6.49 -18.68 -25.01
N TRP A 278 6.65 -20.00 -24.86
CA TRP A 278 7.34 -20.82 -25.85
C TRP A 278 6.63 -20.81 -27.22
N GLN A 279 5.30 -20.87 -27.23
CA GLN A 279 4.52 -20.74 -28.46
C GLN A 279 4.72 -19.36 -29.11
N CYS A 280 4.69 -18.28 -28.33
CA CYS A 280 5.00 -16.93 -28.79
C CYS A 280 6.43 -16.85 -29.29
N TRP A 281 7.40 -17.48 -28.64
CA TRP A 281 8.80 -17.47 -29.07
C TRP A 281 8.97 -18.10 -30.45
N GLN A 282 8.24 -19.17 -30.74
CA GLN A 282 8.27 -19.82 -32.05
C GLN A 282 7.58 -18.98 -33.15
N LYS A 283 6.44 -18.34 -32.83
CA LYS A 283 5.57 -17.72 -33.85
C LYS A 283 5.68 -16.20 -33.94
N GLN A 284 6.00 -15.53 -32.84
CA GLN A 284 5.95 -14.07 -32.63
C GLN A 284 7.04 -13.62 -31.63
N ARG A 285 8.33 -13.81 -31.97
CA ARG A 285 9.47 -13.48 -31.08
C ARG A 285 9.40 -12.09 -30.41
N PRO A 286 9.03 -11.00 -31.11
CA PRO A 286 8.91 -9.69 -30.47
C PRO A 286 7.91 -9.69 -29.31
N LEU A 287 6.75 -10.35 -29.48
CA LEU A 287 5.74 -10.48 -28.44
C LEU A 287 6.28 -11.31 -27.25
N ALA A 288 6.98 -12.42 -27.52
CA ALA A 288 7.56 -13.25 -26.46
C ALA A 288 8.60 -12.52 -25.61
N ILE A 289 9.48 -11.73 -26.25
CA ILE A 289 10.48 -10.91 -25.55
C ILE A 289 9.81 -9.81 -24.75
N MET A 290 8.82 -9.14 -25.33
CA MET A 290 8.06 -8.09 -24.64
C MET A 290 7.42 -8.63 -23.35
N LEU A 291 6.67 -9.73 -23.45
CA LEU A 291 5.93 -10.27 -22.31
C LEU A 291 6.85 -10.94 -21.30
N GLY A 292 7.77 -11.80 -21.73
CA GLY A 292 8.70 -12.51 -20.85
C GLY A 292 9.72 -11.57 -20.19
N GLY A 293 10.27 -10.62 -20.94
CA GLY A 293 11.20 -9.63 -20.41
C GLY A 293 10.54 -8.71 -19.38
N SER A 294 9.36 -8.18 -19.69
CA SER A 294 8.60 -7.35 -18.74
C SER A 294 8.29 -8.10 -17.45
N TYR A 295 7.85 -9.36 -17.58
CA TYR A 295 7.57 -10.22 -16.43
C TYR A 295 8.82 -10.42 -15.56
N CYS A 296 9.95 -10.80 -16.16
CA CYS A 296 11.19 -11.03 -15.43
C CYS A 296 11.73 -9.76 -14.77
N SER A 297 11.61 -8.60 -15.41
CA SER A 297 12.06 -7.32 -14.82
C SER A 297 11.20 -6.87 -13.65
N ILE A 298 9.87 -7.04 -13.72
CA ILE A 298 8.98 -6.77 -12.58
C ILE A 298 9.29 -7.74 -11.44
N LEU A 299 9.49 -9.02 -11.72
CA LEU A 299 9.88 -9.99 -10.70
C LEU A 299 11.21 -9.59 -10.04
N GLY A 300 12.20 -9.20 -10.84
CA GLY A 300 13.47 -8.69 -10.33
C GLY A 300 13.31 -7.48 -9.42
N PHE A 301 12.41 -6.55 -9.78
CA PHE A 301 12.04 -5.42 -8.93
C PHE A 301 11.40 -5.89 -7.60
N CYS A 302 10.39 -6.77 -7.63
CA CYS A 302 9.72 -7.24 -6.42
C CYS A 302 10.66 -8.00 -5.46
N LEU A 303 11.72 -8.64 -5.99
CA LEU A 303 12.72 -9.31 -5.14
C LEU A 303 13.49 -8.33 -4.25
N VAL A 304 13.77 -7.12 -4.75
CA VAL A 304 14.58 -6.11 -4.05
C VAL A 304 13.77 -4.98 -3.41
N TYR A 305 12.44 -5.03 -3.52
CA TYR A 305 11.53 -3.99 -3.02
C TYR A 305 10.72 -4.53 -1.84
N PHE A 306 10.84 -3.90 -0.67
CA PHE A 306 10.27 -4.38 0.59
C PHE A 306 9.14 -3.48 1.06
N VAL A 307 7.90 -3.85 0.76
CA VAL A 307 6.67 -3.18 1.18
C VAL A 307 5.61 -4.22 1.53
N ASP A 308 4.63 -3.84 2.35
CA ASP A 308 3.59 -4.75 2.85
C ASP A 308 2.62 -5.20 1.75
N ASP A 309 2.36 -4.35 0.77
CA ASP A 309 1.38 -4.55 -0.31
C ASP A 309 2.03 -4.96 -1.65
N LEU A 310 3.16 -5.68 -1.61
CA LEU A 310 4.01 -6.01 -2.77
C LEU A 310 3.25 -6.53 -4.01
N ALA A 311 2.14 -7.22 -3.81
CA ALA A 311 1.32 -7.80 -4.89
C ALA A 311 0.76 -6.77 -5.88
N VAL A 312 0.55 -5.51 -5.48
CA VAL A 312 0.06 -4.46 -6.40
C VAL A 312 1.10 -4.11 -7.47
N PHE A 313 2.38 -4.17 -7.12
CA PHE A 313 3.47 -3.96 -8.08
C PHE A 313 3.62 -5.10 -9.09
N GLY A 314 3.08 -6.28 -8.76
CA GLY A 314 3.01 -7.44 -9.65
C GLY A 314 1.98 -7.32 -10.77
N LEU A 315 1.05 -6.35 -10.72
CA LEU A 315 -0.06 -6.24 -11.69
C LEU A 315 0.41 -6.21 -13.15
N GLY A 316 1.51 -5.52 -13.43
CA GLY A 316 2.06 -5.49 -14.79
C GLY A 316 2.58 -6.84 -15.26
N ALA A 317 3.08 -7.68 -14.35
CA ALA A 317 3.48 -9.05 -14.64
C ALA A 317 2.25 -9.94 -14.84
N TYR A 318 1.17 -9.72 -14.07
CA TYR A 318 -0.08 -10.48 -14.21
C TYR A 318 -0.77 -10.22 -15.55
N VAL A 319 -0.70 -9.00 -16.08
CA VAL A 319 -1.15 -8.70 -17.46
C VAL A 319 -0.38 -9.56 -18.47
N ALA A 320 0.95 -9.58 -18.37
CA ALA A 320 1.77 -10.39 -19.28
C ALA A 320 1.48 -11.89 -19.12
N GLN A 321 1.39 -12.37 -17.88
CA GLN A 321 1.12 -13.76 -17.55
C GLN A 321 -0.26 -14.20 -18.04
N ALA A 322 -1.32 -13.43 -17.81
CA ALA A 322 -2.67 -13.74 -18.27
C ALA A 322 -2.74 -13.86 -19.81
N LEU A 323 -2.02 -13.01 -20.53
CA LEU A 323 -1.96 -13.07 -21.99
C LEU A 323 -1.22 -14.34 -22.45
N LEU A 324 -0.10 -14.66 -21.79
CA LEU A 324 0.65 -15.89 -22.04
C LEU A 324 -0.16 -17.15 -21.68
N ILE A 325 -0.96 -17.13 -20.62
CA ILE A 325 -1.88 -18.22 -20.28
C ILE A 325 -2.85 -18.47 -21.44
N GLY A 326 -3.40 -17.40 -22.04
CA GLY A 326 -4.25 -17.52 -23.23
C GLY A 326 -3.55 -18.26 -24.38
N PHE A 327 -2.27 -17.96 -24.65
CA PHE A 327 -1.48 -18.69 -25.65
C PHE A 327 -1.17 -20.13 -25.23
N GLY A 328 -0.88 -20.39 -23.96
CA GLY A 328 -0.66 -21.74 -23.44
C GLY A 328 -1.91 -22.61 -23.58
N LEU A 329 -3.07 -22.06 -23.22
CA LEU A 329 -4.37 -22.69 -23.45
C LEU A 329 -4.60 -22.94 -24.94
N ALA A 330 -4.25 -22.00 -25.82
CA ALA A 330 -4.41 -22.20 -27.26
C ALA A 330 -3.43 -23.25 -27.86
N ALA A 331 -2.29 -23.51 -27.21
CA ALA A 331 -1.25 -24.42 -27.68
C ALA A 331 -1.56 -25.89 -27.38
N LEU A 332 -2.32 -26.17 -26.32
CA LEU A 332 -2.59 -27.54 -25.88
C LEU A 332 -3.78 -28.17 -26.64
N PRO A 333 -3.72 -29.48 -26.95
CA PRO A 333 -4.78 -30.20 -27.63
C PRO A 333 -5.90 -30.53 -26.64
N TRP A 334 -6.64 -29.51 -26.20
CA TRP A 334 -7.68 -29.69 -25.21
C TRP A 334 -8.79 -30.62 -25.71
N PRO A 335 -9.24 -31.57 -24.88
CA PRO A 335 -10.54 -32.21 -25.10
C PRO A 335 -11.66 -31.17 -25.04
N ARG A 336 -12.87 -31.55 -25.47
CA ARG A 336 -14.06 -30.66 -25.55
C ARG A 336 -14.36 -29.86 -24.27
N TRP A 337 -13.88 -30.29 -23.11
CA TRP A 337 -14.07 -29.65 -21.81
C TRP A 337 -12.95 -28.66 -21.41
N GLY A 338 -11.90 -28.44 -22.22
CA GLY A 338 -10.80 -27.54 -21.85
C GLY A 338 -11.22 -26.09 -21.56
N LEU A 339 -12.28 -25.60 -22.24
CA LEU A 339 -12.90 -24.32 -21.90
C LEU A 339 -13.58 -24.37 -20.52
N GLY A 340 -14.24 -25.48 -20.20
CA GLY A 340 -14.84 -25.72 -18.89
C GLY A 340 -13.81 -25.73 -17.76
N LEU A 341 -12.61 -26.28 -18.00
CA LEU A 341 -11.50 -26.21 -17.03
C LEU A 341 -11.06 -24.76 -16.80
N ALA A 342 -10.85 -23.98 -17.87
CA ALA A 342 -10.46 -22.58 -17.74
C ALA A 342 -11.52 -21.73 -17.01
N CYS A 343 -12.81 -21.98 -17.29
CA CYS A 343 -13.91 -21.38 -16.53
C CYS A 343 -13.90 -21.85 -15.06
N GLY A 344 -13.66 -23.13 -14.80
CA GLY A 344 -13.57 -23.69 -13.44
C GLY A 344 -12.45 -23.04 -12.62
N ILE A 345 -11.27 -22.84 -13.20
CA ILE A 345 -10.15 -22.13 -12.55
C ILE A 345 -10.53 -20.68 -12.26
N SER A 346 -11.17 -20.00 -13.22
CA SER A 346 -11.62 -18.61 -13.04
C SER A 346 -12.66 -18.48 -11.93
N LEU A 347 -13.61 -19.40 -11.86
CA LEU A 347 -14.62 -19.47 -10.79
C LEU A 347 -13.99 -19.81 -9.43
N TRP A 348 -12.99 -20.68 -9.41
CA TRP A 348 -12.24 -21.00 -8.20
C TRP A 348 -11.45 -19.80 -7.68
N LEU A 349 -10.78 -19.04 -8.56
CA LEU A 349 -10.13 -17.78 -8.20
C LEU A 349 -11.13 -16.77 -7.63
N ALA A 350 -12.30 -16.63 -8.26
CA ALA A 350 -13.36 -15.77 -7.77
C ALA A 350 -13.86 -16.22 -6.39
N TRP A 351 -14.07 -17.52 -6.18
CA TRP A 351 -14.49 -18.09 -4.91
C TRP A 351 -13.48 -17.82 -3.79
N GLN A 352 -12.17 -17.91 -4.08
CA GLN A 352 -11.12 -17.60 -3.11
C GLN A 352 -11.00 -16.10 -2.82
N THR A 353 -11.18 -15.28 -3.85
CA THR A 353 -11.00 -13.82 -3.76
C THR A 353 -12.18 -13.14 -3.09
N TRP A 354 -13.41 -13.66 -3.30
CA TRP A 354 -14.64 -13.02 -2.83
C TRP A 354 -14.66 -12.68 -1.33
N PRO A 355 -14.29 -13.59 -0.39
CA PRO A 355 -14.27 -13.27 1.03
C PRO A 355 -13.32 -12.12 1.38
N GLN A 356 -12.14 -12.09 0.75
CA GLN A 356 -11.15 -11.03 0.97
C GLN A 356 -11.68 -9.67 0.51
N ILE A 357 -12.28 -9.61 -0.69
CA ILE A 357 -12.89 -8.38 -1.22
C ILE A 357 -14.04 -7.92 -0.34
N HIS A 358 -14.89 -8.85 0.12
CA HIS A 358 -16.00 -8.49 0.99
C HIS A 358 -15.52 -7.94 2.36
N GLN A 359 -14.47 -8.52 2.92
CA GLN A 359 -13.86 -8.05 4.17
C GLN A 359 -13.12 -6.72 4.02
N SER A 360 -12.49 -6.47 2.87
CA SER A 360 -11.78 -5.21 2.61
C SER A 360 -12.73 -4.04 2.30
N ASN A 361 -13.90 -4.34 1.75
CA ASN A 361 -14.84 -3.34 1.22
C ASN A 361 -16.05 -3.15 2.14
N THR A 362 -15.78 -2.80 3.40
CA THR A 362 -16.80 -2.54 4.41
C THR A 362 -16.97 -1.04 4.65
N ALA A 363 -18.05 -0.66 5.31
CA ALA A 363 -18.26 0.73 5.77
C ALA A 363 -17.52 1.04 7.08
N GLN A 364 -16.76 0.09 7.63
CA GLN A 364 -16.13 0.23 8.95
C GLN A 364 -15.12 1.39 9.02
N PRO A 365 -14.23 1.64 8.01
CA PRO A 365 -13.31 2.77 8.07
C PRO A 365 -14.05 4.11 8.17
N GLU A 366 -15.12 4.28 7.38
CA GLU A 366 -15.96 5.47 7.41
C GLU A 366 -16.68 5.64 8.75
N GLN A 367 -17.30 4.57 9.26
CA GLN A 367 -18.00 4.59 10.54
C GLN A 367 -17.06 4.99 11.68
N LEU A 368 -15.87 4.39 11.72
CA LEU A 368 -14.86 4.69 12.74
C LEU A 368 -14.35 6.14 12.63
N ALA A 369 -14.08 6.63 11.42
CA ALA A 369 -13.67 8.01 11.21
C ALA A 369 -14.75 9.02 11.68
N ARG A 370 -16.02 8.75 11.36
CA ARG A 370 -17.15 9.59 11.79
C ARG A 370 -17.36 9.54 13.31
N GLN A 371 -17.25 8.36 13.93
CA GLN A 371 -17.33 8.20 15.39
C GLN A 371 -16.25 9.04 16.08
N ARG A 372 -15.00 8.91 15.64
CA ARG A 372 -13.85 9.66 16.16
C ARG A 372 -13.99 11.17 16.07
N LEU A 373 -14.57 11.70 14.98
CA LEU A 373 -14.85 13.15 14.84
C LEU A 373 -16.03 13.64 15.69
N ALA A 374 -16.95 12.74 16.04
CA ALA A 374 -18.11 13.04 16.89
C ALA A 374 -17.75 13.10 18.38
N GLU A 375 -16.58 12.56 18.77
CA GLU A 375 -16.06 12.68 20.13
C GLU A 375 -15.77 14.13 20.53
N PRO A 376 -15.83 14.47 21.83
CA PRO A 376 -15.75 15.84 22.34
C PRO A 376 -14.32 16.40 22.32
N LEU A 377 -13.70 16.46 21.13
CA LEU A 377 -12.41 17.10 20.90
C LEU A 377 -12.55 18.62 21.02
N ALA A 378 -11.66 19.25 21.79
CA ALA A 378 -11.63 20.71 21.90
C ALA A 378 -11.44 21.38 20.53
N ALA A 379 -12.08 22.54 20.34
CA ALA A 379 -11.94 23.33 19.11
C ALA A 379 -10.51 23.83 18.92
N ASN A 380 -10.09 24.02 17.66
CA ASN A 380 -8.74 24.48 17.31
C ASN A 380 -7.62 23.57 17.85
N SER A 381 -7.89 22.29 18.05
CA SER A 381 -6.90 21.32 18.53
C SER A 381 -6.05 20.75 17.39
N LEU A 382 -4.89 20.21 17.74
CA LEU A 382 -4.05 19.41 16.85
C LEU A 382 -4.36 17.92 17.09
N VAL A 383 -4.68 17.20 16.04
CA VAL A 383 -4.98 15.77 16.05
C VAL A 383 -3.88 15.02 15.31
N ILE A 384 -3.29 14.04 15.99
CA ILE A 384 -2.16 13.26 15.50
C ILE A 384 -2.59 11.80 15.36
N GLY A 385 -2.18 11.14 14.28
CA GLY A 385 -2.51 9.73 14.08
C GLY A 385 -1.74 9.12 12.92
N ASP A 386 -1.84 7.81 12.77
CA ASP A 386 -1.14 7.10 11.70
C ASP A 386 -1.66 7.48 10.29
N GLY A 387 -0.81 7.21 9.28
CA GLY A 387 -1.08 7.37 7.85
C GLY A 387 -2.46 6.90 7.43
N TRP A 388 -2.83 5.71 7.90
CA TRP A 388 -4.03 5.02 7.49
C TRP A 388 -5.29 5.67 8.04
N SER A 389 -5.30 5.99 9.33
CA SER A 389 -6.48 6.53 10.02
C SER A 389 -6.71 8.02 9.76
N ILE A 390 -5.64 8.82 9.64
CA ILE A 390 -5.75 10.29 9.50
C ILE A 390 -6.34 10.70 8.15
N GLU A 391 -6.05 9.99 7.05
CA GLU A 391 -6.56 10.37 5.72
C GLU A 391 -8.09 10.32 5.64
N SER A 392 -8.74 9.37 6.31
CA SER A 392 -10.20 9.31 6.39
C SER A 392 -10.75 10.55 7.12
N LEU A 393 -10.11 11.00 8.20
CA LEU A 393 -10.53 12.20 8.93
C LEU A 393 -10.32 13.48 8.10
N ARG A 394 -9.18 13.57 7.39
CA ARG A 394 -8.89 14.67 6.46
C ARG A 394 -9.89 14.72 5.31
N TYR A 395 -10.35 13.56 4.81
CA TYR A 395 -11.42 13.50 3.82
C TYR A 395 -12.70 14.12 4.36
N LEU A 396 -13.16 13.68 5.53
CA LEU A 396 -14.39 14.18 6.15
C LEU A 396 -14.30 15.68 6.41
N GLN A 397 -13.13 16.18 6.80
CA GLN A 397 -12.90 17.61 6.96
C GLN A 397 -12.93 18.37 5.64
N THR A 398 -12.16 17.94 4.66
CA THR A 398 -11.93 18.77 3.46
C THR A 398 -13.08 18.65 2.45
N VAL A 399 -13.63 17.45 2.30
CA VAL A 399 -14.67 17.15 1.32
C VAL A 399 -16.06 17.35 1.90
N GLU A 400 -16.29 16.92 3.14
CA GLU A 400 -17.61 17.02 3.80
C GLU A 400 -17.72 18.19 4.79
N GLN A 401 -16.65 18.96 5.01
CA GLN A 401 -16.64 20.15 5.88
C GLN A 401 -16.95 19.82 7.36
N LEU A 402 -16.63 18.60 7.82
CA LEU A 402 -16.78 18.19 9.21
C LEU A 402 -15.56 18.60 10.04
N ARG A 403 -15.80 19.28 11.17
CA ARG A 403 -14.74 19.74 12.09
C ARG A 403 -13.62 20.54 11.38
N PRO A 404 -13.95 21.62 10.65
CA PRO A 404 -12.94 22.48 10.01
C PRO A 404 -12.05 23.22 11.03
N ASP A 405 -12.41 23.18 12.31
CA ASP A 405 -11.64 23.70 13.43
C ASP A 405 -10.43 22.84 13.80
N LEU A 406 -10.36 21.58 13.38
CA LEU A 406 -9.27 20.67 13.73
C LEU A 406 -8.09 20.78 12.77
N GLU A 407 -6.89 20.50 13.23
CA GLU A 407 -5.71 20.32 12.37
C GLU A 407 -5.23 18.88 12.47
N PHE A 408 -5.01 18.21 11.35
CA PHE A 408 -4.55 16.81 11.31
C PHE A 408 -3.08 16.72 10.91
N SER A 409 -2.33 15.81 11.55
CA SER A 409 -0.93 15.51 11.22
C SER A 409 -0.63 14.01 11.35
N PHE A 410 0.12 13.44 10.41
CA PHE A 410 0.55 12.03 10.44
C PHE A 410 1.58 11.75 11.53
N GLN A 411 2.56 12.64 11.62
CA GLN A 411 3.55 12.69 12.67
C GLN A 411 3.83 14.16 12.91
N ALA A 412 3.98 14.55 14.16
CA ALA A 412 4.46 15.88 14.51
C ALA A 412 5.78 15.71 15.24
N GLU A 413 6.79 16.47 14.82
CA GLU A 413 8.04 16.56 15.56
C GLU A 413 7.74 16.89 17.03
N GLN A 414 8.42 16.22 17.95
CA GLN A 414 8.20 16.41 19.38
C GLN A 414 8.28 17.89 19.78
N GLN A 415 9.18 18.65 19.14
CA GLN A 415 9.30 20.08 19.36
C GLN A 415 8.03 20.83 18.97
N ARG A 416 7.46 20.56 17.78
CA ARG A 416 6.19 21.17 17.34
C ARG A 416 5.06 20.85 18.32
N ILE A 417 4.98 19.61 18.81
CA ILE A 417 3.98 19.23 19.81
C ILE A 417 4.15 20.06 21.10
N ARG A 418 5.37 20.15 21.62
CA ARG A 418 5.68 20.94 22.82
C ARG A 418 5.37 22.43 22.63
N ASP A 419 5.71 23.01 21.48
CA ASP A 419 5.47 24.41 21.18
C ASP A 419 3.96 24.72 21.14
N GLN A 420 3.16 23.84 20.54
CA GLN A 420 1.70 23.98 20.48
C GLN A 420 1.06 23.83 21.87
N LEU A 421 1.53 22.89 22.69
CA LEU A 421 1.09 22.75 24.09
C LEU A 421 1.45 23.97 24.92
N ALA A 422 2.64 24.55 24.73
CA ALA A 422 3.08 25.77 25.42
C ALA A 422 2.22 26.99 25.04
N GLN A 423 1.68 27.01 23.82
CA GLN A 423 0.72 28.01 23.35
C GLN A 423 -0.71 27.76 23.87
N GLY A 424 -0.93 26.73 24.69
CA GLY A 424 -2.23 26.38 25.27
C GLY A 424 -3.14 25.60 24.31
N ARG A 425 -2.63 25.17 23.15
CA ARG A 425 -3.41 24.36 22.21
C ARG A 425 -3.59 22.95 22.74
N GLN A 426 -4.82 22.43 22.64
CA GLN A 426 -5.11 21.05 22.99
C GLN A 426 -4.58 20.10 21.91
N ILE A 427 -4.04 18.96 22.32
CA ILE A 427 -3.48 17.96 21.41
C ILE A 427 -4.07 16.59 21.73
N TYR A 428 -4.54 15.92 20.69
CA TYR A 428 -5.11 14.59 20.75
C TYR A 428 -4.34 13.67 19.80
N ALA A 429 -4.11 12.43 20.20
CA ALA A 429 -3.41 11.46 19.38
C ALA A 429 -4.15 10.11 19.38
N LEU A 430 -4.18 9.41 18.24
CA LEU A 430 -4.77 8.06 18.16
C LEU A 430 -3.97 7.05 18.99
N GLN A 431 -2.67 7.25 19.06
CA GLN A 431 -1.74 6.48 19.87
C GLN A 431 -1.08 7.41 20.87
N ALA A 432 -0.79 6.91 22.07
CA ALA A 432 0.01 7.69 23.01
C ALA A 432 1.37 8.02 22.40
N ILE A 433 1.95 9.15 22.79
CA ILE A 433 3.29 9.59 22.35
C ILE A 433 4.19 9.69 23.58
N PRO A 434 4.60 8.53 24.13
CA PRO A 434 5.42 8.49 25.32
C PRO A 434 6.65 9.36 25.39
N GLU A 435 7.29 9.56 24.25
CA GLU A 435 8.59 10.21 24.12
C GLU A 435 8.54 11.68 24.55
N LEU A 436 7.34 12.23 24.73
CA LEU A 436 7.14 13.58 25.27
C LEU A 436 7.41 13.66 26.78
N GLY A 437 7.32 12.56 27.53
CA GLY A 437 7.43 12.56 28.99
C GLY A 437 6.33 13.37 29.68
N LEU A 438 5.19 13.53 29.00
CA LEU A 438 4.02 14.29 29.44
C LEU A 438 2.87 13.35 29.80
N GLN A 439 1.92 13.85 30.60
CA GLN A 439 0.71 13.12 30.96
C GLN A 439 -0.16 12.86 29.73
N HIS A 440 -0.60 11.60 29.62
CA HIS A 440 -1.53 11.14 28.60
C HIS A 440 -2.82 10.71 29.28
N ARG A 441 -3.93 11.31 28.87
CA ARG A 441 -5.26 10.98 29.37
C ARG A 441 -6.10 10.37 28.26
N LYS A 442 -6.68 9.19 28.50
CA LYS A 442 -7.61 8.59 27.54
C LYS A 442 -8.95 9.34 27.56
N VAL A 443 -9.41 9.76 26.39
CA VAL A 443 -10.69 10.45 26.15
C VAL A 443 -11.33 9.82 24.92
N GLY A 444 -12.25 8.88 25.14
CA GLY A 444 -12.81 8.06 24.06
C GLY A 444 -11.70 7.30 23.33
N ASP A 445 -11.67 7.37 22.00
CA ASP A 445 -10.60 6.75 21.19
C ASP A 445 -9.26 7.49 21.30
N TRP A 446 -9.24 8.72 21.81
CA TRP A 446 -8.08 9.60 21.76
C TRP A 446 -7.25 9.59 23.05
N TRP A 447 -5.95 9.81 22.87
CA TRP A 447 -5.03 10.20 23.92
C TRP A 447 -4.88 11.72 23.91
N GLN A 448 -5.44 12.39 24.92
CA GLN A 448 -5.18 13.81 25.16
C GLN A 448 -3.80 13.95 25.81
N ILE A 449 -2.95 14.78 25.20
CA ILE A 449 -1.61 15.09 25.71
C ILE A 449 -1.71 16.37 26.51
N GLU A 450 -1.43 16.28 27.80
CA GLU A 450 -1.49 17.42 28.72
C GLU A 450 -0.09 18.01 28.90
N ASN A 451 0.03 19.34 28.99
CA ASN A 451 1.31 20.02 29.24
C ASN A 451 1.74 19.91 30.72
N ILE A 452 1.69 18.69 31.25
CA ILE A 452 2.01 18.36 32.64
C ILE A 452 3.04 17.23 32.57
N PRO A 453 4.21 17.36 33.21
CA PRO A 453 5.17 16.27 33.28
C PRO A 453 4.55 15.00 33.85
N GLN A 454 4.91 13.84 33.31
CA GLN A 454 4.43 12.56 33.80
C GLN A 454 4.70 12.43 35.32
N GLN A 455 3.66 12.07 36.06
CA GLN A 455 3.78 11.82 37.51
C GLN A 455 3.93 10.31 37.74
N PHE A 456 4.83 9.94 38.66
CA PHE A 456 5.08 8.54 39.03
C PHE A 456 4.49 8.29 40.41
N LYS A 457 3.35 7.59 40.45
CA LYS A 457 2.62 7.31 41.69
C LYS A 457 3.44 6.44 42.63
N GLN A 458 4.17 5.48 42.09
CA GLN A 458 5.03 4.59 42.84
C GLN A 458 6.47 5.10 42.79
N GLN A 459 7.10 5.22 43.96
CA GLN A 459 8.51 5.52 44.12
C GLN A 459 9.21 4.22 44.54
N VAL A 460 10.24 3.81 43.79
CA VAL A 460 10.98 2.58 44.06
C VAL A 460 12.48 2.82 43.92
N ALA A 461 13.30 1.89 44.39
CA ALA A 461 14.75 1.96 44.24
C ALA A 461 15.28 0.58 43.83
N ILE A 462 14.95 0.17 42.60
CA ILE A 462 15.28 -1.15 42.06
C ILE A 462 16.49 -1.01 41.15
N VAL A 463 17.61 -1.66 41.49
CA VAL A 463 18.90 -1.51 40.80
C VAL A 463 19.28 -2.81 40.11
N TRP A 464 19.49 -2.76 38.80
CA TRP A 464 20.06 -3.85 38.01
C TRP A 464 21.58 -3.89 38.16
N GLN A 465 22.19 -5.06 37.95
CA GLN A 465 23.63 -5.27 38.13
C GLN A 465 24.49 -4.38 37.22
N ASN A 466 23.94 -3.93 36.09
CA ASN A 466 24.59 -3.00 35.17
C ASN A 466 24.44 -1.52 35.57
N GLY A 467 23.95 -1.21 36.77
CA GLY A 467 23.87 0.16 37.29
C GLY A 467 22.67 0.97 36.79
N ILE A 468 21.70 0.35 36.10
CA ILE A 468 20.40 0.95 35.82
C ILE A 468 19.53 0.87 37.07
N GLN A 469 18.88 1.96 37.41
CA GLN A 469 17.97 2.04 38.55
C GLN A 469 16.59 2.49 38.11
N LEU A 470 15.55 1.70 38.43
CA LEU A 470 14.16 2.17 38.40
C LEU A 470 13.90 2.96 39.69
N THR A 471 13.53 4.22 39.53
CA THR A 471 13.28 5.19 40.61
C THR A 471 11.81 5.51 40.82
N GLY A 472 10.95 5.10 39.89
CA GLY A 472 9.51 5.25 40.00
C GLY A 472 8.77 4.68 38.80
N PHE A 473 7.48 4.42 38.97
CA PHE A 473 6.61 4.00 37.88
C PHE A 473 5.17 4.49 38.10
N ASP A 474 4.35 4.41 37.05
CA ASP A 474 2.88 4.54 37.09
C ASP A 474 2.29 3.39 36.28
N LEU A 475 1.59 2.49 36.96
CA LEU A 475 0.86 1.37 36.38
C LEU A 475 -0.64 1.62 36.60
N PRO A 476 -1.46 1.77 35.54
CA PRO A 476 -2.89 1.92 35.69
C PRO A 476 -3.51 0.64 36.24
N ALA A 477 -4.57 0.79 37.05
CA ALA A 477 -5.26 -0.34 37.68
C ALA A 477 -6.15 -1.11 36.70
N GLN A 478 -6.59 -0.45 35.63
CA GLN A 478 -7.40 -1.02 34.56
C GLN A 478 -6.81 -0.64 33.20
N ALA A 479 -6.96 -1.53 32.22
CA ALA A 479 -6.63 -1.26 30.82
C ALA A 479 -7.66 -1.90 29.88
N GLN A 480 -7.78 -1.32 28.69
CA GLN A 480 -8.65 -1.82 27.60
C GLN A 480 -7.76 -2.28 26.44
N ASP A 481 -7.66 -1.50 25.36
CA ASP A 481 -6.91 -1.88 24.16
C ASP A 481 -5.39 -1.65 24.29
N GLN A 482 -5.00 -0.70 25.15
CA GLN A 482 -3.60 -0.35 25.41
C GLN A 482 -3.36 -0.14 26.89
N LEU A 483 -2.24 -0.68 27.37
CA LEU A 483 -1.72 -0.45 28.70
C LEU A 483 -0.57 0.55 28.63
N LEU A 484 -0.77 1.77 29.16
CA LEU A 484 0.28 2.78 29.27
C LEU A 484 1.00 2.69 30.62
N ILE A 485 2.32 2.56 30.58
CA ILE A 485 3.14 2.41 31.79
C ILE A 485 4.21 3.49 31.79
N GLY A 486 4.16 4.36 32.80
CA GLY A 486 5.20 5.35 33.04
C GLY A 486 6.34 4.73 33.83
N LEU A 487 7.59 4.94 33.43
CA LEU A 487 8.79 4.47 34.11
C LEU A 487 9.76 5.63 34.27
N ARG A 488 10.41 5.70 35.44
CA ARG A 488 11.48 6.67 35.70
C ARG A 488 12.75 5.96 36.08
N TRP A 489 13.79 6.20 35.31
CA TRP A 489 15.09 5.58 35.47
C TRP A 489 16.15 6.58 35.92
N GLN A 490 17.22 6.08 36.51
CA GLN A 490 18.49 6.76 36.71
C GLN A 490 19.61 5.75 36.44
N THR A 491 20.81 6.25 36.17
CA THR A 491 21.98 5.37 36.06
C THR A 491 23.17 5.91 36.84
N SER A 492 23.92 5.00 37.47
CA SER A 492 25.12 5.32 38.24
C SER A 492 26.41 5.14 37.45
N GLN A 493 26.35 4.58 36.23
CA GLN A 493 27.51 4.37 35.36
C GLN A 493 27.11 4.45 33.88
N GLN A 494 28.10 4.54 32.99
CA GLN A 494 27.84 4.56 31.56
C GLN A 494 27.22 3.22 31.12
N LEU A 495 26.12 3.27 30.38
CA LEU A 495 25.43 2.09 29.87
C LEU A 495 25.83 1.81 28.42
N PRO A 496 25.79 0.54 27.97
CA PRO A 496 25.74 0.24 26.54
C PRO A 496 24.35 0.57 25.97
N SER A 497 24.18 0.44 24.66
CA SER A 497 22.85 0.38 24.03
C SER A 497 22.10 -0.86 24.51
N LEU A 498 20.92 -0.65 25.08
CA LEU A 498 20.07 -1.68 25.67
C LEU A 498 18.63 -1.54 25.20
N ILE A 499 17.90 -2.64 25.29
CA ILE A 499 16.47 -2.70 25.04
C ILE A 499 15.77 -2.96 26.36
N ARG A 500 14.75 -2.13 26.65
CA ARG A 500 13.83 -2.38 27.75
C ARG A 500 12.57 -3.02 27.22
N PHE A 501 11.95 -3.84 28.05
CA PHE A 501 10.69 -4.46 27.72
C PHE A 501 9.68 -4.32 28.86
N ILE A 502 8.42 -4.31 28.48
CA ILE A 502 7.30 -4.65 29.35
C ILE A 502 6.65 -5.90 28.81
N HIS A 503 6.44 -6.87 29.70
CA HIS A 503 5.65 -8.05 29.41
C HIS A 503 4.40 -8.08 30.29
N VAL A 504 3.27 -8.45 29.69
CA VAL A 504 2.01 -8.74 30.37
C VAL A 504 1.83 -10.25 30.39
N LEU A 505 1.66 -10.80 31.58
CA LEU A 505 1.55 -12.23 31.83
C LEU A 505 0.16 -12.57 32.35
N ASP A 506 -0.37 -13.72 31.93
CA ASP A 506 -1.60 -14.27 32.49
C ASP A 506 -1.38 -14.87 33.90
N GLN A 507 -2.45 -15.44 34.47
CA GLN A 507 -2.43 -16.05 35.80
C GLN A 507 -1.51 -17.29 35.90
N THR A 508 -1.16 -17.91 34.78
CA THR A 508 -0.24 -19.05 34.70
C THR A 508 1.22 -18.62 34.50
N GLY A 509 1.46 -17.32 34.31
CA GLY A 509 2.77 -16.75 34.02
C GLY A 509 3.12 -16.78 32.53
N GLN A 510 2.17 -17.09 31.64
CA GLN A 510 2.39 -17.09 30.20
C GLN A 510 2.34 -15.67 29.65
N LEU A 511 3.28 -15.35 28.75
CA LEU A 511 3.30 -14.08 28.03
C LEU A 511 2.09 -13.94 27.10
N VAL A 512 1.31 -12.88 27.28
CA VAL A 512 0.12 -12.59 26.46
C VAL A 512 0.23 -11.30 25.65
N ALA A 513 1.02 -10.33 26.12
CA ALA A 513 1.32 -9.10 25.39
C ALA A 513 2.69 -8.56 25.80
N GLN A 514 3.36 -7.81 24.92
CA GLN A 514 4.63 -7.18 25.24
C GLN A 514 4.88 -5.92 24.42
N THR A 515 5.80 -5.09 24.90
CA THR A 515 6.48 -4.08 24.09
C THR A 515 7.95 -4.04 24.45
N ASP A 516 8.79 -4.04 23.43
CA ASP A 516 10.24 -4.12 23.56
C ASP A 516 10.82 -3.02 22.69
N SER A 517 11.57 -2.09 23.29
CA SER A 517 12.09 -0.95 22.54
C SER A 517 13.39 -0.38 23.12
N PRO A 518 14.27 0.16 22.27
CA PRO A 518 15.39 0.97 22.73
C PRO A 518 14.86 2.27 23.35
N THR A 519 15.65 2.89 24.23
CA THR A 519 15.30 4.19 24.82
C THR A 519 15.54 5.31 23.82
N ASN A 520 14.87 6.46 24.02
CA ASN A 520 15.12 7.66 23.25
C ASN A 520 15.34 8.86 24.20
N PRO A 521 16.58 9.35 24.37
CA PRO A 521 17.80 8.90 23.68
C PRO A 521 18.22 7.47 24.10
N SER A 522 19.01 6.79 23.26
CA SER A 522 19.55 5.45 23.56
C SER A 522 20.29 5.47 24.92
N SER A 523 20.26 4.35 25.64
CA SER A 523 20.76 4.24 27.01
C SER A 523 22.24 4.60 27.13
N GLU A 524 23.00 4.45 26.04
CA GLU A 524 24.40 4.86 25.93
C GLU A 524 24.63 6.38 25.95
N PHE A 525 23.59 7.18 25.75
CA PHE A 525 23.65 8.64 25.82
C PHE A 525 23.03 9.18 27.12
N TRP A 526 22.66 8.31 28.05
CA TRP A 526 22.04 8.74 29.30
C TRP A 526 23.04 9.45 30.22
N PRO A 527 22.74 10.68 30.66
CA PRO A 527 23.58 11.37 31.63
C PRO A 527 23.52 10.68 33.00
N LEU A 528 24.69 10.58 33.65
CA LEU A 528 24.84 9.97 34.98
C LEU A 528 24.01 10.72 36.03
N ALA A 529 23.37 9.95 36.92
CA ALA A 529 22.56 10.43 38.04
C ALA A 529 21.41 11.39 37.67
N GLN A 530 21.06 11.50 36.38
CA GLN A 530 19.91 12.28 35.93
C GLN A 530 18.72 11.37 35.65
N ALA A 531 17.54 11.83 36.02
CA ALA A 531 16.31 11.08 35.80
C ALA A 531 15.98 11.02 34.30
N GLN A 532 15.70 9.81 33.82
CA GLN A 532 15.22 9.52 32.47
C GLN A 532 13.79 9.02 32.59
N THR A 533 12.88 9.54 31.77
CA THR A 533 11.46 9.18 31.81
C THR A 533 11.10 8.45 30.55
N ASP A 534 10.39 7.34 30.72
CA ASP A 534 9.75 6.62 29.64
C ASP A 534 8.26 6.52 29.92
N LEU A 535 7.48 6.51 28.87
CA LEU A 535 6.13 5.97 28.88
C LEU A 535 6.14 4.82 27.85
N LEU A 536 5.44 3.73 28.10
CA LEU A 536 5.43 2.58 27.20
C LEU A 536 4.00 2.17 26.98
N ALA A 537 3.64 1.93 25.72
CA ALA A 537 2.33 1.43 25.35
C ALA A 537 2.43 -0.06 25.01
N VAL A 538 1.73 -0.91 25.75
CA VAL A 538 1.56 -2.32 25.41
C VAL A 538 0.21 -2.48 24.73
N ASN A 539 0.20 -2.90 23.46
CA ASN A 539 -1.03 -3.26 22.76
C ASN A 539 -1.56 -4.59 23.31
N LEU A 540 -2.80 -4.59 23.78
CA LEU A 540 -3.45 -5.78 24.34
C LEU A 540 -4.26 -6.48 23.24
N PRO A 541 -4.14 -7.81 23.07
CA PRO A 541 -4.98 -8.55 22.14
C PRO A 541 -6.48 -8.38 22.47
N GLN A 542 -7.31 -8.17 21.44
CA GLN A 542 -8.77 -7.96 21.58
C GLN A 542 -9.53 -9.13 22.24
N TYR A 543 -8.92 -10.30 22.38
CA TYR A 543 -9.56 -11.52 22.88
C TYR A 543 -8.97 -12.02 24.20
N LEU A 544 -8.31 -11.16 24.98
CA LEU A 544 -7.88 -11.54 26.32
C LEU A 544 -9.09 -11.72 27.24
N PRO A 545 -9.20 -12.83 27.98
CA PRO A 545 -10.24 -13.00 28.98
C PRO A 545 -10.18 -11.91 30.05
N ALA A 546 -11.34 -11.44 30.50
CA ALA A 546 -11.42 -10.54 31.65
C ALA A 546 -10.72 -11.15 32.87
N GLY A 547 -9.90 -10.36 33.57
CA GLY A 547 -9.14 -10.87 34.70
C GLY A 547 -7.92 -10.03 35.07
N ASN A 548 -7.17 -10.51 36.06
CA ASN A 548 -5.94 -9.88 36.52
C ASN A 548 -4.72 -10.43 35.80
N TYR A 549 -3.89 -9.52 35.28
CA TYR A 549 -2.66 -9.83 34.56
C TYR A 549 -1.45 -9.21 35.27
N SER A 550 -0.36 -9.97 35.34
CA SER A 550 0.89 -9.49 35.95
C SER A 550 1.70 -8.70 34.95
N VAL A 551 2.24 -7.55 35.35
CA VAL A 551 3.04 -6.69 34.47
C VAL A 551 4.47 -6.64 34.98
N ILE A 552 5.42 -7.10 34.16
CA ILE A 552 6.84 -7.13 34.51
C ILE A 552 7.66 -6.24 33.59
N VAL A 553 8.75 -5.71 34.12
CA VAL A 553 9.74 -4.89 33.41
C VAL A 553 11.12 -5.52 33.47
N GLY A 554 11.92 -5.33 32.43
CA GLY A 554 13.34 -5.64 32.48
C GLY A 554 14.10 -5.10 31.28
N TRP A 555 15.34 -5.56 31.16
CA TRP A 555 16.29 -5.12 30.15
C TRP A 555 17.01 -6.31 29.51
N TYR A 556 17.41 -6.17 28.26
CA TYR A 556 18.36 -7.05 27.59
C TYR A 556 19.29 -6.26 26.67
N ASP A 557 20.46 -6.82 26.36
CA ASP A 557 21.40 -6.21 25.43
C ASP A 557 21.02 -6.44 23.97
N LEU A 558 21.73 -5.81 23.01
CA LEU A 558 21.45 -6.01 21.59
C LEU A 558 21.66 -7.47 21.11
N GLY A 559 22.33 -8.32 21.91
CA GLY A 559 22.48 -9.75 21.67
C GLY A 559 21.35 -10.61 22.23
N GLY A 560 20.35 -10.01 22.90
CA GLY A 560 19.21 -10.72 23.51
C GLY A 560 19.50 -11.25 24.92
N GLN A 561 20.66 -10.97 25.51
CA GLN A 561 20.99 -11.42 26.85
C GLN A 561 20.32 -10.53 27.90
N ARG A 562 19.47 -11.12 28.75
CA ARG A 562 18.78 -10.40 29.82
C ARG A 562 19.74 -9.86 30.86
N ILE A 563 19.53 -8.63 31.27
CA ILE A 563 20.30 -7.98 32.34
C ILE A 563 19.77 -8.47 33.69
N ALA A 564 20.67 -8.99 34.52
CA ALA A 564 20.33 -9.49 35.84
C ALA A 564 19.94 -8.33 36.79
N LEU A 565 18.82 -8.51 37.48
CA LEU A 565 18.42 -7.68 38.62
C LEU A 565 19.07 -8.20 39.90
N THR A 566 18.97 -9.51 40.12
CA THR A 566 19.69 -10.27 41.16
C THR A 566 20.30 -11.51 40.51
N PRO A 567 21.17 -12.30 41.18
CA PRO A 567 21.73 -13.52 40.61
C PRO A 567 20.67 -14.55 40.13
N GLN A 568 19.43 -14.44 40.59
CA GLN A 568 18.33 -15.38 40.29
C GLN A 568 17.13 -14.73 39.58
N GLN A 569 17.14 -13.40 39.38
CA GLN A 569 16.04 -12.65 38.78
C GLN A 569 16.56 -11.63 37.77
N ASN A 570 15.88 -11.49 36.64
CA ASN A 570 16.23 -10.55 35.56
C ASN A 570 15.10 -9.56 35.24
N THR A 571 13.98 -9.65 35.97
CA THR A 571 12.79 -8.82 35.78
C THR A 571 12.29 -8.33 37.14
N TYR A 572 11.52 -7.24 37.11
CA TYR A 572 10.83 -6.70 38.27
C TYR A 572 9.31 -6.69 38.01
N LEU A 573 8.52 -7.12 38.99
CA LEU A 573 7.06 -7.09 38.93
C LEU A 573 6.56 -5.70 39.30
N LEU A 574 5.97 -4.99 38.34
CA LEU A 574 5.37 -3.66 38.55
C LEU A 574 4.05 -3.76 39.30
N GLY A 575 3.28 -4.82 39.07
CA GLY A 575 2.00 -5.06 39.73
C GLY A 575 1.02 -5.85 38.88
N MET A 576 -0.25 -5.80 39.27
CA MET A 576 -1.37 -6.41 38.54
C MET A 576 -2.20 -5.31 37.86
N VAL A 577 -2.67 -5.60 36.65
CA VAL A 577 -3.69 -4.79 35.95
C VAL A 577 -4.93 -5.64 35.71
N MET A 578 -6.11 -5.04 35.89
CA MET A 578 -7.39 -5.66 35.54
C MET A 578 -7.75 -5.32 34.09
N LEU A 579 -8.03 -6.35 33.30
CA LEU A 579 -8.62 -6.20 31.97
C LEU A 579 -10.11 -6.55 32.07
N ASP A 580 -10.94 -5.66 31.52
CA ASP A 580 -12.41 -5.77 31.57
C ASP A 580 -12.98 -6.70 30.48
#